data_AF-A0A1F8GJN3-F1
#
_entry.id   AF-A0A1F8GJN3-F1
#
_cell.length_a   1.000
_cell.length_b   1.000
_cell.length_c   1.000
_cell.angle_alpha   90.00
_cell.angle_beta   90.00
_cell.angle_gamma   90.00
#
_symmetry.space_group_name_H-M   'P 1'
#
loop_
_entity.id
_entity.type
_entity.pdbx_description
1 polymer ?
#
loop_
_entity_poly.entity_id
_entity_poly.type
_entity_poly.pdbx_seq_one_letter_code
_entity_poly.pdbx_strand_id
1 'polypeptide(L)'
;MKPAWMAVVAMVIYAFQNVVMEQKFGSKYSIFPLLVYIYLAMLPLALGGWAYLRMTGQPVVQPSGSMIILTILVGLAYFIADSFYLGAYTGGGDVLTVTAIVVMIPVLASAIKYFWTGGLPNLYQVIGYILAVAAVIMVAKGSSVGAGR
;
A
#
# COMPACT_ATOMS: atom_id res chain seq x y z
N MET A 1 -14.80 -15.40 0.86
CA MET A 1 -14.27 -15.29 2.24
C MET A 1 -12.74 -15.38 2.32
N LYS A 2 -12.08 -16.36 1.67
CA LYS A 2 -10.60 -16.46 1.62
C LYS A 2 -9.87 -15.15 1.21
N PRO A 3 -10.34 -14.37 0.22
CA PRO A 3 -9.67 -13.11 -0.16
C PRO A 3 -9.76 -12.02 0.92
N ALA A 4 -10.90 -11.94 1.62
CA ALA A 4 -11.10 -10.98 2.69
C ALA A 4 -10.18 -11.29 3.88
N TRP A 5 -10.01 -12.57 4.21
CA TRP A 5 -9.08 -12.99 5.26
C TRP A 5 -7.61 -12.66 4.91
N MET A 6 -7.21 -12.90 3.67
CA MET A 6 -5.86 -12.52 3.19
C MET A 6 -5.65 -11.00 3.30
N ALA A 7 -6.65 -10.20 2.96
CA ALA A 7 -6.59 -8.76 3.11
C ALA A 7 -6.49 -8.35 4.59
N VAL A 8 -7.24 -8.97 5.50
CA VAL A 8 -7.16 -8.69 6.94
C VAL A 8 -5.77 -9.03 7.49
N VAL A 9 -5.21 -10.18 7.14
CA VAL A 9 -3.85 -10.56 7.56
C VAL A 9 -2.83 -9.56 7.00
N ALA A 10 -2.96 -9.17 5.73
CA ALA A 10 -2.10 -8.15 5.14
C ALA A 10 -2.21 -6.82 5.89
N MET A 11 -3.42 -6.40 6.30
CA MET A 11 -3.61 -5.18 7.09
C MET A 11 -2.88 -5.21 8.43
N VAL A 12 -2.83 -6.36 9.11
CA VAL A 12 -2.06 -6.50 10.37
C VAL A 12 -0.56 -6.37 10.10
N ILE A 13 -0.05 -6.99 9.05
CA ILE A 13 1.37 -6.88 8.65
C ILE A 13 1.71 -5.44 8.28
N TYR A 14 0.84 -4.77 7.52
CA TYR A 14 1.02 -3.36 7.18
C TYR A 14 1.01 -2.47 8.42
N ALA A 15 0.11 -2.69 9.37
CA ALA A 15 0.09 -1.92 10.62
C ALA A 15 1.41 -2.07 11.39
N PHE A 16 1.92 -3.30 11.54
CA PHE A 16 3.22 -3.56 12.15
C PHE A 16 4.35 -2.84 11.40
N GLN A 17 4.39 -2.96 10.06
CA GLN A 17 5.37 -2.30 9.22
C GLN A 17 5.33 -0.78 9.42
N ASN A 18 4.15 -0.16 9.41
CA ASN A 18 3.99 1.28 9.58
C ASN A 18 4.51 1.78 10.93
N VAL A 19 4.25 1.05 12.02
CA VAL A 19 4.80 1.39 13.34
C VAL A 19 6.33 1.28 13.35
N VAL A 20 6.91 0.25 12.73
CA VAL A 20 8.37 0.13 12.60
C VAL A 20 8.94 1.29 11.76
N MET A 21 8.27 1.66 10.66
CA MET A 21 8.69 2.77 9.81
C MET A 21 8.70 4.09 10.58
N GLU A 22 7.66 4.40 11.35
CA GLU A 22 7.64 5.61 12.18
C GLU A 22 8.72 5.57 13.28
N GLN A 23 8.76 4.50 14.08
CA GLN A 23 9.53 4.45 15.33
C GLN A 23 11.03 4.16 15.13
N LYS A 24 11.37 3.38 14.10
CA LYS A 24 12.75 2.94 13.86
C LYS A 24 13.38 3.64 12.68
N PHE A 25 12.64 3.83 11.59
CA PHE A 25 13.21 4.47 10.41
C PHE A 25 13.10 5.99 10.51
N GLY A 26 11.91 6.53 10.75
CA GLY A 26 11.64 7.96 10.98
C GLY A 26 12.47 8.88 10.08
N SER A 27 12.82 10.06 10.60
CA SER A 27 13.71 11.01 9.91
C SER A 27 15.19 10.62 9.92
N LYS A 28 15.54 9.39 10.35
CA LYS A 28 16.94 8.97 10.53
C LYS A 28 17.59 8.49 9.24
N TYR A 29 16.80 7.91 8.33
CA TYR A 29 17.31 7.30 7.10
C TYR A 29 16.68 7.94 5.88
N SER A 30 17.46 8.04 4.81
CA SER A 30 16.98 8.49 3.51
C SER A 30 16.14 7.41 2.83
N ILE A 31 15.19 7.85 2.00
CA ILE A 31 14.22 7.01 1.30
C ILE A 31 14.89 5.93 0.43
N PHE A 32 15.82 6.32 -0.45
CA PHE A 32 16.39 5.40 -1.45
C PHE A 32 17.22 4.25 -0.86
N PRO A 33 18.07 4.45 0.15
CA PRO A 33 18.71 3.34 0.86
C PRO A 33 17.71 2.33 1.44
N LEU A 34 16.63 2.79 2.07
CA LEU A 34 15.59 1.90 2.61
C LEU A 34 14.94 1.07 1.51
N LEU A 35 14.58 1.70 0.38
CA LEU A 35 14.01 1.00 -0.79
C LEU A 35 14.94 -0.09 -1.32
N VAL A 36 16.26 0.19 -1.41
CA VAL A 36 17.24 -0.81 -1.86
C VAL A 36 17.19 -2.05 -0.97
N TYR A 37 17.25 -1.89 0.36
CA TYR A 37 17.22 -3.01 1.28
C TYR A 37 15.88 -3.77 1.25
N ILE A 38 14.76 -3.05 1.12
CA ILE A 38 13.42 -3.67 1.01
C ILE A 38 13.35 -4.53 -0.26
N TYR A 39 13.72 -3.99 -1.43
CA TYR A 39 13.64 -4.75 -2.67
C TYR A 39 14.66 -5.89 -2.75
N LEU A 40 15.85 -5.72 -2.17
CA LEU A 40 16.83 -6.79 -2.04
C LEU A 40 16.31 -7.96 -1.19
N ALA A 41 15.52 -7.67 -0.15
CA ALA A 41 14.87 -8.71 0.66
C ALA A 41 13.67 -9.34 -0.07
N MET A 42 12.89 -8.57 -0.83
CA MET A 42 11.71 -9.07 -1.53
C MET A 42 12.05 -9.98 -2.71
N LEU A 43 13.12 -9.69 -3.46
CA LEU A 43 13.51 -10.47 -4.64
C LEU A 43 13.71 -11.97 -4.35
N PRO A 44 14.54 -12.40 -3.37
CA PRO A 44 14.72 -13.81 -3.08
C PRO A 44 13.45 -14.46 -2.55
N LEU A 45 12.59 -13.74 -1.83
CA LEU A 45 11.30 -14.27 -1.38
C LEU A 45 10.35 -14.53 -2.55
N ALA A 46 10.29 -13.63 -3.54
CA ALA A 46 9.49 -13.81 -4.74
C ALA A 46 10.01 -14.99 -5.58
N LEU A 47 11.33 -15.08 -5.77
CA LEU A 47 11.96 -16.20 -6.47
C LEU A 47 11.75 -17.54 -5.73
N GLY A 48 11.86 -17.53 -4.40
CA GLY A 48 11.64 -18.70 -3.55
C GLY A 48 10.20 -19.19 -3.61
N GLY A 49 9.22 -18.29 -3.54
CA GLY A 49 7.80 -18.62 -3.71
C GLY A 49 7.50 -19.20 -5.10
N TRP A 50 8.08 -18.61 -6.15
CA TRP A 50 7.96 -19.13 -7.51
C TRP A 50 8.57 -20.53 -7.66
N ALA A 51 9.77 -20.75 -7.12
CA ALA A 51 10.43 -22.05 -7.13
C ALA A 51 9.62 -23.10 -6.34
N TYR A 52 9.11 -22.75 -5.17
CA TYR A 52 8.27 -23.63 -4.34
C TYR A 52 7.00 -24.09 -5.08
N LEU A 53 6.32 -23.18 -5.79
CA LEU A 53 5.14 -23.53 -6.59
C LEU A 53 5.49 -24.53 -7.69
N ARG A 54 6.62 -24.34 -8.38
CA ARG A 54 7.10 -25.31 -9.38
C ARG A 54 7.45 -26.67 -8.77
N MET A 55 8.14 -26.68 -7.62
CA MET A 55 8.55 -27.92 -6.95
C MET A 55 7.37 -28.74 -6.43
N THR A 56 6.28 -28.07 -6.03
CA THR A 56 5.05 -28.73 -5.51
C THR A 56 4.05 -29.09 -6.61
N GLY A 57 4.42 -28.94 -7.89
CA GLY A 57 3.55 -29.27 -9.03
C GLY A 57 2.34 -28.35 -9.17
N GLN A 58 2.34 -27.20 -8.50
CA GLN A 58 1.25 -26.22 -8.62
C GLN A 58 1.30 -25.56 -10.01
N PRO A 59 0.14 -25.30 -10.64
CA PRO A 59 0.10 -24.63 -11.94
C PRO A 59 0.64 -23.19 -11.80
N VAL A 60 1.67 -22.86 -12.57
CA VAL A 60 2.27 -21.51 -12.63
C VAL A 60 1.99 -20.90 -13.99
N VAL A 61 1.09 -19.91 -14.03
CA VAL A 61 0.82 -19.11 -15.24
C VAL A 61 1.70 -17.87 -15.21
N GLN A 62 2.55 -17.70 -16.23
CA GLN A 62 3.41 -16.54 -16.35
C GLN A 62 2.77 -15.49 -17.27
N PRO A 63 2.99 -14.18 -17.00
CA PRO A 63 2.59 -13.14 -17.93
C PRO A 63 3.33 -13.33 -19.26
N SER A 64 2.61 -13.13 -20.37
CA SER A 64 3.15 -13.26 -21.72
C SER A 64 2.72 -12.09 -22.60
N GLY A 65 3.46 -11.84 -23.69
CA GLY A 65 3.16 -10.77 -24.65
C GLY A 65 3.07 -9.38 -23.98
N SER A 66 1.98 -8.65 -24.26
CA SER A 66 1.73 -7.32 -23.71
C SER A 66 1.55 -7.30 -22.18
N MET A 67 1.22 -8.42 -21.56
CA MET A 67 1.06 -8.51 -20.10
C MET A 67 2.38 -8.39 -19.36
N ILE A 68 3.51 -8.72 -20.01
CA ILE A 68 4.85 -8.47 -19.45
C ILE A 68 5.07 -6.96 -19.28
N ILE A 69 4.74 -6.18 -20.31
CA ILE A 69 4.88 -4.71 -20.29
C ILE A 69 4.00 -4.11 -19.21
N LEU A 70 2.73 -4.54 -19.11
CA LEU A 70 1.82 -4.06 -18.06
C LEU A 70 2.33 -4.41 -16.65
N THR A 71 2.88 -5.60 -16.46
CA THR A 71 3.47 -6.00 -15.18
C THR A 71 4.65 -5.11 -14.80
N ILE A 72 5.52 -4.77 -15.77
CA ILE A 72 6.64 -3.84 -15.56
C ILE A 72 6.13 -2.45 -15.18
N LEU A 73 5.11 -1.94 -15.89
CA LEU A 73 4.51 -0.63 -15.58
C LEU A 73 3.90 -0.59 -14.17
N VAL A 74 3.24 -1.67 -13.75
CA VAL A 74 2.72 -1.80 -12.38
C VAL A 74 3.87 -1.84 -11.36
N GLY A 75 4.96 -2.55 -11.66
CA GLY A 75 6.17 -2.56 -10.82
C GLY A 75 6.79 -1.17 -10.65
N LEU A 76 6.86 -0.37 -11.72
CA LEU A 76 7.31 1.02 -11.66
C LEU A 76 6.36 1.89 -10.82
N ALA A 77 5.05 1.69 -10.95
CA ALA A 77 4.07 2.39 -10.13
C ALA A 77 4.23 2.06 -8.63
N TYR A 78 4.49 0.80 -8.28
CA TYR A 78 4.83 0.40 -6.91
C TYR A 78 6.10 1.10 -6.41
N PHE A 79 7.16 1.14 -7.22
CA PHE A 79 8.40 1.82 -6.83
C PHE A 79 8.19 3.31 -6.51
N ILE A 80 7.42 4.00 -7.35
CA ILE A 80 7.09 5.41 -7.14
C ILE A 80 6.23 5.57 -5.88
N ALA A 81 5.19 4.74 -5.72
CA ALA A 81 4.31 4.77 -4.55
C ALA A 81 5.10 4.52 -3.25
N ASP A 82 5.95 3.50 -3.23
CA ASP A 82 6.78 3.16 -2.07
C ASP A 82 7.75 4.30 -1.72
N SER A 83 8.29 5.00 -2.74
CA SER A 83 9.13 6.20 -2.53
C SER A 83 8.38 7.32 -1.81
N PHE A 84 7.16 7.63 -2.25
CA PHE A 84 6.33 8.66 -1.58
C PHE A 84 5.85 8.20 -0.20
N TYR A 85 5.50 6.91 -0.05
CA TYR A 85 4.97 6.37 1.19
C TYR A 85 6.04 6.29 2.28
N LEU A 86 7.24 5.81 1.96
CA LEU A 86 8.40 5.92 2.85
C LEU A 86 8.79 7.38 3.08
N GLY A 87 8.70 8.21 2.04
CA GLY A 87 8.90 9.66 2.12
C GLY A 87 8.05 10.31 3.22
N ALA A 88 6.79 9.93 3.33
CA ALA A 88 5.90 10.44 4.38
C ALA A 88 6.41 10.15 5.80
N TYR A 89 6.95 8.95 6.06
CA TYR A 89 7.55 8.61 7.36
C TYR A 89 8.91 9.29 7.59
N THR A 90 9.76 9.32 6.55
CA THR A 90 11.07 9.99 6.66
C THR A 90 10.96 11.51 6.79
N GLY A 91 9.85 12.08 6.32
CA GLY A 91 9.47 13.48 6.53
C GLY A 91 8.85 13.77 7.91
N GLY A 92 8.74 12.78 8.79
CA GLY A 92 8.21 12.94 10.15
C GLY A 92 6.70 12.74 10.29
N GLY A 93 6.02 12.17 9.29
CA GLY A 93 4.62 11.80 9.39
C GLY A 93 4.38 10.69 10.42
N ASP A 94 3.35 10.84 11.25
CA ASP A 94 2.92 9.82 12.21
C ASP A 94 2.07 8.73 11.55
N VAL A 95 2.13 7.52 12.12
CA VAL A 95 1.43 6.33 11.60
C VAL A 95 -0.06 6.56 11.46
N LEU A 96 -0.69 7.23 12.42
CA LEU A 96 -2.14 7.42 12.40
C LEU A 96 -2.56 8.34 11.26
N THR A 97 -1.87 9.46 11.06
CA THR A 97 -2.12 10.36 9.94
C THR A 97 -1.85 9.69 8.60
N VAL A 98 -0.67 9.07 8.43
CA VAL A 98 -0.27 8.45 7.15
C VAL A 98 -1.23 7.32 6.78
N THR A 99 -1.57 6.43 7.72
CA THR A 99 -2.48 5.32 7.46
C THR A 99 -3.94 5.74 7.31
N ALA A 100 -4.38 6.81 7.97
CA ALA A 100 -5.72 7.35 7.76
C ALA A 100 -5.89 7.87 6.32
N ILE A 101 -4.87 8.51 5.75
CA ILE A 101 -4.91 8.95 4.35
C ILE A 101 -5.04 7.77 3.39
N VAL A 102 -4.43 6.61 3.69
CA VAL A 102 -4.54 5.38 2.88
C VAL A 102 -5.98 4.87 2.78
N VAL A 103 -6.86 5.20 3.74
CA VAL A 103 -8.31 4.89 3.66
C VAL A 103 -8.98 5.54 2.44
N MET A 104 -8.36 6.56 1.84
CA MET A 104 -8.83 7.19 0.60
C MET A 104 -8.56 6.38 -0.68
N ILE A 105 -7.78 5.29 -0.63
CA ILE A 105 -7.48 4.45 -1.80
C ILE A 105 -8.74 4.02 -2.57
N PRO A 106 -9.84 3.54 -1.95
CA PRO A 106 -11.05 3.15 -2.66
C PRO A 106 -11.70 4.32 -3.40
N VAL A 107 -11.60 5.55 -2.86
CA VAL A 107 -12.13 6.77 -3.48
C VAL A 107 -11.34 7.07 -4.76
N LEU A 108 -10.01 7.11 -4.67
CA LEU A 108 -9.11 7.36 -5.80
C LEU A 108 -9.18 6.25 -6.85
N ALA A 109 -9.23 4.99 -6.42
CA ALA A 109 -9.37 3.84 -7.30
C ALA A 109 -10.69 3.88 -8.07
N SER A 110 -11.79 4.29 -7.43
CA SER A 110 -13.08 4.48 -8.12
C SER A 110 -13.01 5.60 -9.15
N ALA A 111 -12.36 6.72 -8.84
CA ALA A 111 -12.17 7.80 -9.80
C ALA A 111 -11.33 7.35 -11.02
N ILE A 112 -10.22 6.64 -10.79
CA ILE A 112 -9.41 6.07 -11.88
C ILE A 112 -10.23 5.07 -12.70
N LYS A 113 -11.01 4.20 -12.05
CA LYS A 113 -11.89 3.25 -12.74
C LYS A 113 -12.95 3.93 -13.59
N TYR A 114 -13.50 5.05 -13.12
CA TYR A 114 -14.44 5.85 -13.89
C TYR A 114 -13.81 6.34 -15.19
N PHE A 115 -12.60 6.91 -15.14
CA PHE A 115 -11.90 7.38 -16.35
C PHE A 115 -11.41 6.25 -17.25
N TRP A 116 -11.08 5.08 -16.70
CA TRP A 116 -10.55 3.96 -17.49
C TRP A 116 -11.63 3.07 -18.11
N THR A 117 -12.69 2.78 -17.34
CA THR A 117 -13.71 1.76 -17.69
C THR A 117 -15.14 2.30 -17.72
N GLY A 118 -15.36 3.58 -17.37
CA GLY A 118 -16.69 4.18 -17.27
C GLY A 118 -17.50 3.75 -16.04
N GLY A 119 -16.91 2.98 -15.12
CA GLY A 119 -17.61 2.49 -13.93
C GLY A 119 -17.97 3.62 -12.95
N LEU A 120 -19.25 3.79 -12.65
CA LEU A 120 -19.74 4.74 -11.65
C LEU A 120 -19.91 4.08 -10.27
N PRO A 121 -19.58 4.76 -9.17
CA PRO A 121 -19.82 4.25 -7.84
C PRO A 121 -21.32 4.23 -7.52
N ASN A 122 -21.77 3.21 -6.80
CA ASN A 122 -23.13 3.17 -6.28
C ASN A 122 -23.28 4.02 -5.00
N LEU A 123 -24.52 4.25 -4.56
CA LEU A 123 -24.82 5.08 -3.38
C LEU A 123 -24.07 4.62 -2.11
N TYR A 124 -23.95 3.32 -1.88
CA TYR A 124 -23.25 2.78 -0.71
C TYR A 124 -21.75 3.08 -0.75
N GLN A 125 -21.14 3.03 -1.94
CA GLN A 125 -19.75 3.40 -2.14
C GLN A 125 -19.55 4.90 -1.90
N VAL A 126 -20.46 5.75 -2.40
CA VAL A 126 -20.42 7.21 -2.16
C VAL A 126 -20.51 7.53 -0.67
N ILE A 127 -21.44 6.90 0.06
CA ILE A 127 -21.53 7.05 1.53
C ILE A 127 -20.22 6.62 2.19
N GLY A 128 -19.66 5.47 1.78
CA GLY A 128 -18.36 5.00 2.26
C GLY A 128 -17.23 6.01 2.03
N TYR A 129 -17.23 6.70 0.89
CA TYR A 129 -16.23 7.74 0.58
C TYR A 129 -16.37 8.96 1.48
N ILE A 130 -17.59 9.38 1.78
CA ILE A 130 -17.84 10.48 2.74
C ILE A 130 -17.32 10.11 4.12
N LEU A 131 -17.60 8.88 4.58
CA LEU A 131 -17.11 8.39 5.87
C LEU A 131 -15.58 8.28 5.91
N ALA A 132 -14.95 7.87 4.80
CA ALA A 132 -13.49 7.84 4.69
C ALA A 132 -12.88 9.24 4.86
N VAL A 133 -13.42 10.25 4.17
CA VAL A 133 -12.98 11.65 4.32
C VAL A 133 -13.13 12.14 5.75
N ALA A 134 -14.28 11.88 6.37
CA ALA A 134 -14.53 12.24 7.77
C ALA A 134 -13.51 11.58 8.71
N ALA A 135 -13.21 10.30 8.51
CA ALA A 135 -12.22 9.58 9.30
C ALA A 135 -10.83 10.20 9.17
N VAL A 136 -10.37 10.53 7.96
CA VAL A 136 -9.07 11.17 7.72
C VAL A 136 -8.99 12.51 8.47
N ILE A 137 -10.02 13.36 8.36
CA ILE A 137 -10.05 14.67 9.03
C ILE A 137 -9.98 14.51 10.55
N MET A 138 -10.75 13.58 11.11
CA MET A 138 -10.81 13.38 12.56
C MET A 138 -9.50 12.80 13.11
N VAL A 139 -8.88 11.85 12.42
CA VAL A 139 -7.59 11.29 12.82
C VAL A 139 -6.49 12.33 12.72
N ALA A 140 -6.40 13.08 11.61
CA ALA A 140 -5.39 14.12 11.44
C ALA A 140 -5.52 15.21 12.53
N LYS A 141 -6.75 15.63 12.87
CA LYS A 141 -6.98 16.54 14.00
C LYS A 141 -6.56 15.92 15.33
N GLY A 142 -6.90 14.66 15.58
CA GLY A 142 -6.51 13.94 16.79
C GLY A 142 -4.98 13.87 16.96
N SER A 143 -4.26 13.52 15.90
CA SER A 143 -2.79 13.48 15.90
C SER A 143 -2.19 14.86 16.19
N SER A 144 -2.76 15.94 15.63
CA SER A 144 -2.28 17.31 15.88
C SER A 144 -2.46 17.78 17.33
N VAL A 145 -3.54 17.33 18.00
CA VAL A 145 -3.81 17.65 19.41
C VAL A 145 -2.93 16.80 20.34
N GLY A 146 -2.68 15.54 19.96
CA GLY A 146 -1.84 14.61 20.73
C GLY A 146 -0.35 14.95 20.70
N ALA A 147 0.15 15.55 19.62
CA ALA A 147 1.56 15.93 19.45
C ALA A 147 2.03 17.09 20.37
N GLY A 148 1.12 17.72 21.12
CA GLY A 148 1.43 18.77 22.11
C GLY A 148 1.59 18.27 23.55
N ARG A 149 1.65 16.95 23.77
CA ARG A 149 1.93 16.31 25.07
C ARG A 149 3.21 15.50 24.99
#